data_AF-A0A2E7SGR6-F1
#
_entry.id   AF-A0A2E7SGR6-F1
#
_cell.length_a   1.000
_cell.length_b   1.000
_cell.length_c   1.000
_cell.angle_alpha   90.00
_cell.angle_beta   90.00
_cell.angle_gamma   90.00
#
_symmetry.space_group_name_H-M   'P 1'
#
loop_
_entity.id
_entity.type
_entity.pdbx_description
1 polymer ?
#
loop_
_entity_poly.entity_id
_entity_poly.type
_entity_poly.pdbx_seq_one_letter_code
_entity_poly.pdbx_strand_id
1 'polypeptide(L)'
;MASPYWVMMGIILILTPVICWLFTAHKPTMRTPLRKIGQMIHDQRYYLHIMGYIVIIVWKGITDKLNEPIKTHTGHWTDIVYGLEGEIVLWIQQAFENPSLTAFLNFHYLFIYLFLIYVTTVYFAFSGERDMTDKVTLNYLLIYAIAVPYYLFFNVEVTSSWIPGMDALLYHDGTYTSFYVSHDPLDNAVPSLHVAIPFGILLLNWLHVKEKGVRLRDWEHWRYHVFIAANTILFMFSILYLGIHWIIDIPLGMAVGGIGALFIHQKQPRLRNGYGTTFRGFTKKKWKDHILVEGLVGLLLLAAIVGALSLQDDRMDEVPSFRLGPGDSTYDIVQQISFHESVEVSITNWGDEQTLEVLLIVVQNSENAMVDGEIDWEQLSSFSEVTTIVPGDTIKLTVDQPKVWTLVVLHHPGGEDSGILEVAITNQYPDNASLTSAYLLSIPSLWITGNVVYRLVRVKKSGMEWYSSLPSHTWSSNEESE
;
A
#
# COMPACT_ATOMS: atom_id res chain seq x y z
N MET A 1 -7.80 -26.59 -3.30
CA MET A 1 -7.79 -25.84 -4.57
C MET A 1 -6.49 -25.06 -4.66
N ALA A 2 -6.02 -24.67 -5.86
CA ALA A 2 -4.87 -23.77 -5.96
C ALA A 2 -5.26 -22.41 -5.34
N SER A 3 -4.41 -21.82 -4.50
CA SER A 3 -4.68 -20.50 -3.92
C SER A 3 -4.95 -19.48 -5.04
N PRO A 4 -5.90 -18.54 -4.87
CA PRO A 4 -6.25 -17.57 -5.90
C PRO A 4 -5.05 -16.80 -6.44
N TYR A 5 -4.06 -16.53 -5.59
CA TYR A 5 -2.79 -15.92 -5.97
C TYR A 5 -2.08 -16.70 -7.09
N TRP A 6 -1.94 -18.02 -6.96
CA TRP A 6 -1.26 -18.86 -7.97
C TRP A 6 -2.04 -18.91 -9.28
N VAL A 7 -3.37 -18.89 -9.20
CA VAL A 7 -4.24 -18.81 -10.37
C VAL A 7 -4.02 -17.49 -11.10
N MET A 8 -4.08 -16.36 -10.39
CA MET A 8 -3.86 -15.03 -10.96
C MET A 8 -2.46 -14.90 -11.57
N MET A 9 -1.42 -15.34 -10.86
CA MET A 9 -0.05 -15.34 -11.38
C MET A 9 0.10 -16.20 -12.64
N GLY A 10 -0.54 -17.37 -12.67
CA GLY A 10 -0.56 -18.23 -13.85
C GLY A 10 -1.21 -17.53 -15.06
N ILE A 11 -2.36 -16.89 -14.85
CA ILE A 11 -3.07 -16.12 -15.89
C ILE A 11 -2.19 -14.96 -16.38
N ILE A 12 -1.56 -14.20 -15.47
CA ILE A 12 -0.66 -13.09 -15.83
C ILE A 12 0.50 -13.59 -16.70
N LEU A 13 1.16 -14.67 -16.32
CA LEU A 13 2.28 -15.23 -17.08
C LEU A 13 1.85 -15.68 -18.49
N ILE A 14 0.69 -16.31 -18.63
CA ILE A 14 0.15 -16.76 -19.92
C ILE A 14 -0.27 -15.57 -20.79
N LEU A 15 -0.87 -14.53 -20.22
CA LEU A 15 -1.34 -13.35 -20.95
C LEU A 15 -0.20 -12.37 -21.29
N THR A 16 0.92 -12.41 -20.58
CA THR A 16 2.04 -11.47 -20.77
C THR A 16 2.52 -11.40 -22.23
N PRO A 17 2.82 -12.52 -22.94
CA PRO A 17 3.20 -12.48 -24.34
C PRO A 17 2.12 -11.90 -25.25
N VAL A 18 0.85 -12.22 -25.00
CA VAL A 18 -0.31 -11.76 -25.79
C VAL A 18 -0.44 -10.24 -25.68
N ILE A 19 -0.34 -9.72 -24.46
CA ILE A 19 -0.42 -8.28 -24.18
C ILE A 19 0.77 -7.55 -24.77
N CYS A 20 2.00 -8.05 -24.56
CA CYS A 20 3.19 -7.47 -25.16
C CYS A 20 3.07 -7.41 -26.69
N TRP A 21 2.54 -8.47 -27.31
CA TRP A 21 2.27 -8.51 -28.73
C TRP A 21 1.22 -7.47 -29.14
N LEU A 22 0.09 -7.40 -28.44
CA LEU A 22 -1.04 -6.48 -28.72
C LEU A 22 -0.60 -5.01 -28.68
N PHE A 23 0.11 -4.60 -27.62
CA PHE A 23 0.57 -3.22 -27.43
C PHE A 23 1.82 -2.85 -28.26
N THR A 24 2.38 -3.79 -29.02
CA THR A 24 3.46 -3.54 -29.99
C THR A 24 3.06 -3.87 -31.43
N ALA A 25 1.80 -4.23 -31.68
CA ALA A 25 1.32 -4.67 -33.00
C ALA A 25 1.46 -3.58 -34.06
N HIS A 26 1.34 -2.30 -33.68
CA HIS A 26 1.49 -1.16 -34.59
C HIS A 26 2.93 -0.92 -35.04
N LYS A 27 3.93 -1.40 -34.28
CA LYS A 27 5.34 -1.21 -34.61
C LYS A 27 6.20 -2.42 -34.18
N PRO A 28 6.18 -3.52 -34.97
CA PRO A 28 6.90 -4.75 -34.63
C PRO A 28 8.42 -4.59 -34.51
N THR A 29 9.00 -3.54 -35.10
CA THR A 29 10.44 -3.26 -35.04
C THR A 29 10.94 -2.86 -33.66
N MET A 30 10.06 -2.49 -32.73
CA MET A 30 10.43 -2.22 -31.32
C MET A 30 10.74 -3.51 -30.54
N ARG A 31 10.30 -4.67 -31.03
CA ARG A 31 10.33 -5.91 -30.26
C ARG A 31 11.73 -6.48 -30.18
N THR A 32 12.15 -6.87 -28.98
CA THR A 32 13.36 -7.69 -28.79
C THR A 32 13.11 -9.08 -29.42
N PRO A 33 13.95 -9.52 -30.37
CA PRO A 33 13.82 -10.85 -30.96
C PRO A 33 13.95 -11.94 -29.89
N LEU A 34 13.08 -12.95 -29.90
CA LEU A 34 13.06 -14.02 -28.89
C LEU A 34 14.43 -14.70 -28.71
N ARG A 35 15.16 -14.90 -29.81
CA ARG A 35 16.52 -15.50 -29.81
C ARG A 35 17.57 -14.66 -29.07
N LYS A 36 17.31 -13.37 -28.83
CA LYS A 36 18.22 -12.41 -28.18
C LYS A 36 17.83 -12.09 -26.74
N ILE A 37 16.78 -12.70 -26.18
CA ILE A 37 16.32 -12.40 -24.81
C ILE A 37 17.41 -12.64 -23.77
N GLY A 38 18.12 -13.76 -23.83
CA GLY A 38 19.20 -14.05 -22.87
C GLY A 38 20.33 -13.03 -22.93
N GLN A 39 20.71 -12.62 -24.14
CA GLN A 39 21.73 -11.59 -24.37
C GLN A 39 21.25 -10.22 -23.84
N MET A 40 19.99 -9.85 -24.10
CA MET A 40 19.36 -8.65 -23.55
C MET A 40 19.38 -8.65 -22.01
N ILE A 41 18.97 -9.74 -21.36
CA ILE A 41 18.97 -9.83 -19.89
C ILE A 41 20.36 -9.55 -19.32
N HIS A 42 21.39 -10.11 -19.93
CA HIS A 42 22.78 -9.92 -19.52
C HIS A 42 23.25 -8.48 -19.78
N ASP A 43 23.11 -7.98 -21.02
CA ASP A 43 23.63 -6.68 -21.44
C ASP A 43 22.92 -5.50 -20.74
N GLN A 44 21.63 -5.66 -20.46
CA GLN A 44 20.82 -4.67 -19.74
C GLN A 44 20.92 -4.84 -18.22
N ARG A 45 21.52 -5.93 -17.75
CA ARG A 45 21.69 -6.30 -16.33
C ARG A 45 20.36 -6.44 -15.59
N TYR A 46 19.37 -7.10 -16.21
CA TYR A 46 18.05 -7.32 -15.60
C TYR A 46 18.09 -8.23 -14.37
N TYR A 47 19.19 -8.93 -14.10
CA TYR A 47 19.40 -9.62 -12.82
C TYR A 47 19.37 -8.67 -11.60
N LEU A 48 19.74 -7.39 -11.77
CA LEU A 48 19.60 -6.38 -10.72
C LEU A 48 18.12 -6.04 -10.44
N HIS A 49 17.25 -6.18 -11.44
CA HIS A 49 15.81 -5.94 -11.28
C HIS A 49 15.19 -7.05 -10.44
N ILE A 50 15.55 -8.30 -10.74
CA ILE A 50 15.16 -9.48 -9.95
C ILE A 50 15.63 -9.34 -8.50
N MET A 51 16.88 -8.93 -8.28
CA MET A 51 17.39 -8.65 -6.93
C MET A 51 16.57 -7.57 -6.21
N GLY A 52 16.15 -6.51 -6.92
CA GLY A 52 15.24 -5.49 -6.38
C GLY A 52 13.91 -6.08 -5.89
N TYR A 53 13.30 -6.99 -6.67
CA TYR A 53 12.09 -7.70 -6.27
C TYR A 53 12.29 -8.62 -5.04
N ILE A 54 13.49 -9.17 -4.85
CA ILE A 54 13.80 -9.95 -3.63
C ILE A 54 13.93 -9.02 -2.42
N VAL A 55 14.62 -7.89 -2.59
CA VAL A 55 14.81 -6.90 -1.50
C VAL A 55 13.47 -6.41 -0.98
N ILE A 56 12.51 -6.11 -1.86
CA ILE A 56 11.18 -5.64 -1.45
C ILE A 56 10.38 -6.70 -0.71
N ILE A 57 10.45 -7.97 -1.09
CA ILE A 57 9.78 -9.07 -0.36
C ILE A 57 10.34 -9.17 1.06
N VAL A 58 11.66 -9.09 1.21
CA VAL A 58 12.32 -9.10 2.53
C VAL A 58 11.94 -7.85 3.33
N TRP A 59 11.94 -6.67 2.71
CA TRP A 59 11.59 -5.41 3.35
C TRP A 59 10.14 -5.41 3.86
N LYS A 60 9.21 -5.87 3.01
CA LYS A 60 7.80 -6.04 3.39
C LYS A 60 7.69 -6.98 4.58
N GLY A 61 8.32 -8.15 4.51
CA GLY A 61 8.27 -9.12 5.62
C GLY A 61 8.87 -8.61 6.94
N ILE A 62 9.81 -7.65 6.91
CA ILE A 62 10.29 -6.97 8.12
C ILE A 62 9.26 -5.95 8.61
N THR A 63 8.65 -5.20 7.70
CA THR A 63 7.63 -4.17 8.00
C THR A 63 6.40 -4.82 8.63
N ASP A 64 5.85 -5.88 8.01
CA ASP A 64 4.66 -6.59 8.48
C ASP A 64 4.84 -7.16 9.90
N LYS A 65 6.05 -7.65 10.23
CA LYS A 65 6.40 -8.17 11.56
C LYS A 65 6.52 -7.08 12.62
N LEU A 66 6.77 -5.85 12.21
CA LEU A 66 6.77 -4.71 13.12
C LEU A 66 5.38 -4.10 13.26
N ASN A 67 4.52 -4.23 12.25
CA ASN A 67 3.26 -3.49 12.18
C ASN A 67 2.34 -3.72 13.37
N GLU A 68 1.86 -4.95 13.58
CA GLU A 68 0.93 -5.25 14.68
C GLU A 68 1.55 -5.05 16.07
N PRO A 69 2.77 -5.54 16.34
CA PRO A 69 3.30 -5.46 17.70
C PRO A 69 3.55 -4.04 18.19
N ILE A 70 3.70 -3.04 17.32
CA ILE A 70 3.90 -1.65 17.74
C ILE A 70 2.58 -0.87 17.87
N LYS A 71 1.42 -1.42 17.46
CA LYS A 71 0.13 -0.72 17.51
C LYS A 71 -0.29 -0.30 18.92
N THR A 72 0.15 -1.05 19.93
CA THR A 72 0.00 -0.69 21.35
C THR A 72 0.67 0.64 21.73
N HIS A 73 1.49 1.20 20.84
CA HIS A 73 2.12 2.51 20.99
C HIS A 73 1.79 3.49 19.86
N THR A 74 1.21 3.02 18.76
CA THR A 74 0.97 3.83 17.57
C THR A 74 -0.50 4.07 17.27
N GLY A 75 -1.44 3.51 18.06
CA GLY A 75 -2.88 3.74 17.94
C GLY A 75 -3.43 3.65 16.51
N HIS A 76 -4.51 4.36 16.22
CA HIS A 76 -4.98 4.61 14.84
C HIS A 76 -5.53 6.05 14.66
N TRP A 77 -5.77 6.45 13.41
CA TRP A 77 -6.22 7.79 12.99
C TRP A 77 -7.56 7.77 12.26
N THR A 78 -8.24 6.61 12.27
CA THR A 78 -9.48 6.37 11.53
C THR A 78 -10.58 7.37 11.90
N ASP A 79 -10.72 7.71 13.18
CA ASP A 79 -11.71 8.66 13.68
C ASP A 79 -11.54 10.06 13.08
N ILE A 80 -10.29 10.51 12.89
CA ILE A 80 -9.99 11.80 12.26
C ILE A 80 -10.31 11.75 10.78
N VAL A 81 -9.96 10.66 10.08
CA VAL A 81 -10.28 10.50 8.66
C VAL A 81 -11.79 10.45 8.44
N TYR A 82 -12.50 9.66 9.26
CA TYR A 82 -13.96 9.61 9.27
C TYR A 82 -14.57 10.97 9.62
N GLY A 83 -14.01 11.71 10.57
CA GLY A 83 -14.47 13.06 10.91
C GLY A 83 -14.35 14.07 9.76
N LEU A 84 -13.44 13.84 8.82
CA LEU A 84 -13.26 14.67 7.62
C LEU A 84 -14.18 14.27 6.46
N GLU A 85 -14.38 12.96 6.25
CA GLU A 85 -15.10 12.43 5.08
C GLU A 85 -16.53 11.98 5.36
N GLY A 86 -16.84 11.63 6.61
CA GLY A 86 -18.09 11.00 7.01
C GLY A 86 -18.37 9.72 6.22
N GLU A 87 -19.60 9.60 5.74
CA GLU A 87 -20.13 8.40 5.09
C GLU A 87 -20.14 8.50 3.56
N ILE A 88 -19.37 9.42 2.97
CA ILE A 88 -19.37 9.62 1.51
C ILE A 88 -18.97 8.33 0.78
N VAL A 89 -18.05 7.54 1.33
CA VAL A 89 -17.63 6.27 0.72
C VAL A 89 -18.75 5.23 0.76
N LEU A 90 -19.48 5.12 1.88
CA LEU A 90 -20.68 4.28 1.98
C LEU A 90 -21.74 4.69 0.94
N TRP A 91 -21.98 5.99 0.79
CA TRP A 91 -22.90 6.49 -0.24
C TRP A 91 -22.46 6.09 -1.66
N ILE A 92 -21.15 6.13 -1.97
CA ILE A 92 -20.63 5.66 -3.26
C ILE A 92 -20.90 4.16 -3.43
N GLN A 93 -20.64 3.34 -2.41
CA GLN A 93 -20.89 1.91 -2.49
C GLN A 93 -22.38 1.64 -2.77
N GLN A 94 -23.28 2.15 -1.93
CA GLN A 94 -24.73 1.95 -2.05
C GLN A 94 -25.30 2.49 -3.38
N ALA A 95 -24.78 3.59 -3.91
CA ALA A 95 -25.27 4.17 -5.16
C ALA A 95 -24.97 3.31 -6.40
N PHE A 96 -23.91 2.49 -6.36
CA PHE A 96 -23.43 1.71 -7.50
C PHE A 96 -23.47 0.20 -7.26
N GLU A 97 -23.86 -0.23 -6.06
CA GLU A 97 -23.77 -1.63 -5.65
C GLU A 97 -24.50 -2.55 -6.61
N ASN A 98 -23.80 -3.58 -7.09
CA ASN A 98 -24.33 -4.51 -8.05
C ASN A 98 -23.44 -5.77 -8.10
N PRO A 99 -24.00 -6.98 -7.96
CA PRO A 99 -23.19 -8.21 -7.92
C PRO A 99 -22.27 -8.40 -9.13
N SER A 100 -22.70 -8.00 -10.33
CA SER A 100 -21.85 -8.11 -11.53
C SER A 100 -20.71 -7.09 -11.54
N LEU A 101 -20.96 -5.89 -11.01
CA LEU A 101 -19.93 -4.87 -10.84
C LEU A 101 -18.94 -5.29 -9.77
N THR A 102 -19.40 -5.76 -8.61
CA THR A 102 -18.57 -6.29 -7.52
C THR A 102 -17.64 -7.39 -8.01
N ALA A 103 -18.17 -8.41 -8.70
CA ALA A 103 -17.35 -9.49 -9.26
C ALA A 103 -16.28 -8.98 -10.24
N PHE A 104 -16.65 -8.02 -11.10
CA PHE A 104 -15.70 -7.40 -12.03
C PHE A 104 -14.62 -6.59 -11.32
N LEU A 105 -14.99 -5.78 -10.32
CA LEU A 105 -14.06 -4.92 -9.59
C LEU A 105 -13.15 -5.71 -8.66
N ASN A 106 -13.63 -6.79 -8.03
CA ASN A 106 -12.81 -7.73 -7.27
C ASN A 106 -11.74 -8.37 -8.16
N PHE A 107 -12.15 -8.88 -9.33
CA PHE A 107 -11.19 -9.40 -10.31
C PHE A 107 -10.22 -8.32 -10.77
N HIS A 108 -10.73 -7.14 -11.17
CA HIS A 108 -9.91 -6.00 -11.61
C HIS A 108 -8.87 -5.62 -10.56
N TYR A 109 -9.30 -5.47 -9.31
CA TYR A 109 -8.46 -5.05 -8.20
C TYR A 109 -7.26 -5.99 -8.02
N LEU A 110 -7.53 -7.28 -7.86
CA LEU A 110 -6.49 -8.29 -7.62
C LEU A 110 -5.62 -8.51 -8.87
N PHE A 111 -6.25 -8.71 -10.03
CA PHE A 111 -5.56 -9.10 -11.25
C PHE A 111 -4.76 -7.95 -11.86
N ILE A 112 -5.39 -6.77 -12.05
CA ILE A 112 -4.74 -5.65 -12.75
C ILE A 112 -3.60 -5.07 -11.91
N TYR A 113 -3.67 -5.13 -10.59
CA TYR A 113 -2.59 -4.59 -9.76
C TYR A 113 -1.29 -5.39 -9.95
N LEU A 114 -1.36 -6.72 -9.79
CA LEU A 114 -0.24 -7.63 -10.05
C LEU A 114 0.23 -7.53 -11.51
N PHE A 115 -0.71 -7.41 -12.44
CA PHE A 115 -0.44 -7.21 -13.85
C PHE A 115 0.37 -5.93 -14.11
N LEU A 116 -0.02 -4.78 -13.56
CA LEU A 116 0.66 -3.51 -13.80
C LEU A 116 2.09 -3.52 -13.25
N ILE A 117 2.35 -4.19 -12.13
CA ILE A 117 3.71 -4.27 -11.57
C ILE A 117 4.62 -5.13 -12.46
N TYR A 118 4.15 -6.33 -12.82
CA TYR A 118 4.95 -7.31 -13.55
C TYR A 118 4.99 -7.02 -15.06
N VAL A 119 3.82 -6.92 -15.70
CA VAL A 119 3.70 -6.83 -17.15
C VAL A 119 4.24 -5.51 -17.67
N THR A 120 4.12 -4.40 -16.94
CA THR A 120 4.71 -3.11 -17.35
C THR A 120 6.23 -3.21 -17.46
N THR A 121 6.88 -3.86 -16.50
CA THR A 121 8.34 -4.08 -16.53
C THR A 121 8.73 -4.96 -17.73
N VAL A 122 8.02 -6.07 -17.93
CA VAL A 122 8.27 -6.97 -19.07
C VAL A 122 7.98 -6.29 -20.41
N TYR A 123 6.94 -5.47 -20.50
CA TYR A 123 6.54 -4.75 -21.70
C TYR A 123 7.62 -3.78 -22.16
N PHE A 124 8.16 -2.95 -21.26
CA PHE A 124 9.24 -2.03 -21.62
C PHE A 124 10.54 -2.76 -21.96
N ALA A 125 10.85 -3.85 -21.25
CA ALA A 125 11.99 -4.69 -21.58
C ALA A 125 11.84 -5.32 -22.98
N PHE A 126 10.65 -5.84 -23.28
CA PHE A 126 10.33 -6.43 -24.57
C PHE A 126 10.32 -5.41 -25.71
N SER A 127 9.94 -4.16 -25.44
CA SER A 127 9.92 -3.07 -26.42
C SER A 127 11.26 -2.37 -26.59
N GLY A 128 12.32 -2.82 -25.90
CA GLY A 128 13.66 -2.24 -26.00
C GLY A 128 13.84 -0.91 -25.23
N GLU A 129 12.86 -0.48 -24.45
CA GLU A 129 12.92 0.75 -23.64
C GLU A 129 13.62 0.47 -22.30
N ARG A 130 14.96 0.40 -22.33
CA ARG A 130 15.79 0.12 -21.15
C ARG A 130 15.53 1.12 -20.01
N ASP A 131 15.51 2.41 -20.30
CA ASP A 131 15.36 3.45 -19.28
C ASP A 131 14.01 3.34 -18.57
N MET A 132 12.94 3.05 -19.31
CA MET A 132 11.62 2.84 -18.71
C MET A 132 11.54 1.54 -17.92
N THR A 133 12.22 0.49 -18.37
CA THR A 133 12.34 -0.76 -17.62
C THR A 133 12.99 -0.52 -16.25
N ASP A 134 14.13 0.19 -16.21
CA ASP A 134 14.80 0.56 -14.97
C ASP A 134 13.89 1.38 -14.06
N LYS A 135 13.24 2.41 -14.62
CA LYS A 135 12.39 3.35 -13.87
C LYS A 135 11.17 2.66 -13.28
N VAL A 136 10.47 1.82 -14.03
CA VAL A 136 9.27 1.10 -13.55
C VAL A 136 9.62 0.05 -12.51
N THR A 137 10.73 -0.67 -12.66
CA THR A 137 11.17 -1.60 -11.61
C THR A 137 11.50 -0.88 -10.31
N LEU A 138 12.20 0.25 -10.39
CA LEU A 138 12.48 1.07 -9.21
C LEU A 138 11.21 1.69 -8.61
N ASN A 139 10.18 1.94 -9.43
CA ASN A 139 8.90 2.51 -9.00
C ASN A 139 8.26 1.65 -7.92
N TYR A 140 8.12 0.35 -8.15
CA TYR A 140 7.56 -0.56 -7.17
C TYR A 140 8.37 -0.59 -5.87
N LEU A 141 9.70 -0.71 -5.98
CA LEU A 141 10.60 -0.82 -4.84
C LEU A 141 10.57 0.44 -3.96
N LEU A 142 10.67 1.62 -4.58
CA LEU A 142 10.86 2.87 -3.84
C LEU A 142 9.55 3.49 -3.37
N ILE A 143 8.44 3.31 -4.09
CA ILE A 143 7.13 3.77 -3.62
C ILE A 143 6.74 3.03 -2.34
N TYR A 144 6.94 1.70 -2.29
CA TYR A 144 6.71 0.96 -1.06
C TYR A 144 7.62 1.44 0.07
N ALA A 145 8.92 1.63 -0.20
CA ALA A 145 9.85 2.16 0.79
C ALA A 145 9.43 3.54 1.33
N ILE A 146 8.81 4.40 0.49
CA ILE A 146 8.28 5.69 0.93
C ILE A 146 7.02 5.53 1.79
N ALA A 147 6.18 4.53 1.51
CA ALA A 147 4.93 4.25 2.21
C ALA A 147 5.14 3.70 3.65
N VAL A 148 6.25 3.00 3.91
CA VAL A 148 6.58 2.37 5.21
C VAL A 148 6.27 3.22 6.46
N PRO A 149 6.76 4.47 6.61
CA PRO A 149 6.43 5.26 7.80
C PRO A 149 4.94 5.58 7.94
N TYR A 150 4.18 5.65 6.85
CA TYR A 150 2.74 5.86 6.92
C TYR A 150 2.07 4.61 7.50
N TYR A 151 2.45 3.43 7.02
CA TYR A 151 1.90 2.17 7.50
C TYR A 151 2.32 1.81 8.92
N LEU A 152 3.48 2.24 9.39
CA LEU A 152 3.92 1.93 10.76
C LEU A 152 3.36 2.89 11.83
N PHE A 153 3.01 4.12 11.45
CA PHE A 153 2.72 5.20 12.40
C PHE A 153 1.39 5.92 12.18
N PHE A 154 0.74 5.72 11.03
CA PHE A 154 -0.52 6.35 10.67
C PHE A 154 -1.53 5.28 10.27
N ASN A 155 -1.78 4.35 11.20
CA ASN A 155 -2.75 3.27 11.00
C ASN A 155 -4.14 3.87 10.79
N VAL A 156 -4.79 3.47 9.71
CA VAL A 156 -6.15 3.87 9.34
C VAL A 156 -6.86 2.64 8.83
N GLU A 157 -7.87 2.25 9.57
CA GLU A 157 -8.78 1.15 9.25
C GLU A 157 -9.43 1.35 7.89
N VAL A 158 -9.68 0.24 7.19
CA VAL A 158 -10.48 0.22 5.97
C VAL A 158 -11.90 0.73 6.24
N THR A 159 -12.57 1.25 5.21
CA THR A 159 -13.89 1.86 5.41
C THR A 159 -14.94 0.84 5.84
N SER A 160 -14.87 -0.40 5.38
CA SER A 160 -15.79 -1.48 5.76
C SER A 160 -15.61 -1.99 7.20
N SER A 161 -14.49 -1.71 7.87
CA SER A 161 -14.31 -2.06 9.29
C SER A 161 -14.77 -0.94 10.24
N TRP A 162 -14.91 0.29 9.73
CA TRP A 162 -15.22 1.47 10.56
C TRP A 162 -16.60 2.08 10.33
N ILE A 163 -17.12 2.06 9.10
CA ILE A 163 -18.40 2.69 8.76
C ILE A 163 -19.52 1.65 8.97
N PRO A 164 -20.43 1.86 9.94
CA PRO A 164 -21.57 0.95 10.16
C PRO A 164 -22.42 0.78 8.89
N GLY A 165 -22.85 -0.45 8.60
CA GLY A 165 -23.64 -0.80 7.42
C GLY A 165 -22.89 -0.72 6.08
N MET A 166 -21.55 -0.67 6.08
CA MET A 166 -20.73 -0.75 4.87
C MET A 166 -20.23 -2.18 4.64
N ASP A 167 -20.46 -2.73 3.45
CA ASP A 167 -20.07 -4.09 3.13
C ASP A 167 -18.58 -4.18 2.81
N ALA A 168 -17.92 -5.24 3.30
CA ALA A 168 -16.53 -5.55 3.00
C ALA A 168 -16.44 -6.40 1.72
N LEU A 169 -16.94 -5.86 0.60
CA LEU A 169 -17.11 -6.55 -0.68
C LEU A 169 -15.85 -7.25 -1.22
N LEU A 170 -14.66 -6.82 -0.80
CA LEU A 170 -13.39 -7.48 -1.13
C LEU A 170 -13.01 -8.60 -0.16
N TYR A 171 -13.22 -8.38 1.13
CA TYR A 171 -12.63 -9.19 2.21
C TYR A 171 -13.51 -10.38 2.60
N HIS A 172 -14.83 -10.19 2.58
CA HIS A 172 -15.80 -11.21 2.95
C HIS A 172 -16.26 -12.03 1.73
N ASP A 173 -15.30 -12.60 1.01
CA ASP A 173 -15.49 -13.64 0.01
C ASP A 173 -14.63 -14.83 0.41
N GLY A 174 -15.27 -15.93 0.80
CA GLY A 174 -14.62 -17.15 1.27
C GLY A 174 -13.52 -17.69 0.35
N THR A 175 -13.61 -17.42 -0.95
CA THR A 175 -12.57 -17.82 -1.92
C THR A 175 -11.24 -17.08 -1.66
N TYR A 176 -11.30 -15.85 -1.16
CA TYR A 176 -10.17 -14.95 -1.00
C TYR A 176 -9.88 -14.54 0.46
N THR A 177 -10.74 -14.83 1.43
CA THR A 177 -10.55 -14.43 2.85
C THR A 177 -9.17 -14.82 3.38
N SER A 178 -8.78 -16.10 3.26
CA SER A 178 -7.44 -16.57 3.67
C SER A 178 -6.29 -15.83 2.98
N PHE A 179 -6.49 -15.41 1.73
CA PHE A 179 -5.49 -14.63 1.00
C PHE A 179 -5.36 -13.23 1.57
N TYR A 180 -6.47 -12.51 1.78
CA TYR A 180 -6.43 -11.14 2.30
C TYR A 180 -5.94 -11.10 3.74
N VAL A 181 -6.46 -11.94 4.63
CA VAL A 181 -6.02 -11.98 6.03
C VAL A 181 -4.51 -12.22 6.18
N SER A 182 -3.91 -12.95 5.23
CA SER A 182 -2.45 -13.23 5.28
C SER A 182 -1.57 -12.17 4.59
N HIS A 183 -2.15 -11.21 3.88
CA HIS A 183 -1.40 -10.23 3.07
C HIS A 183 -1.72 -8.77 3.42
N ASP A 184 -2.87 -8.50 4.03
CA ASP A 184 -3.42 -7.19 4.35
C ASP A 184 -3.84 -7.15 5.83
N PRO A 185 -3.29 -6.25 6.64
CA PRO A 185 -3.68 -6.09 8.04
C PRO A 185 -4.98 -5.28 8.23
N LEU A 186 -5.62 -4.80 7.15
CA LEU A 186 -6.89 -4.04 7.15
C LEU A 186 -6.85 -2.65 7.79
N ASP A 187 -5.67 -2.17 8.18
CA ASP A 187 -5.47 -0.86 8.80
C ASP A 187 -4.38 0.00 8.15
N ASN A 188 -3.99 -0.39 6.93
CA ASN A 188 -3.02 0.32 6.10
C ASN A 188 -3.68 1.05 4.92
N ALA A 189 -4.86 1.62 5.15
CA ALA A 189 -5.61 2.32 4.09
C ALA A 189 -4.85 3.55 3.58
N VAL A 190 -4.31 4.37 4.48
CA VAL A 190 -3.58 5.59 4.13
C VAL A 190 -2.07 5.33 4.00
N PRO A 191 -1.42 5.66 2.87
CA PRO A 191 -1.95 6.02 1.55
C PRO A 191 -2.17 4.79 0.66
N SER A 192 -3.01 4.91 -0.38
CA SER A 192 -3.28 3.80 -1.29
C SER A 192 -2.11 3.52 -2.25
N LEU A 193 -1.47 2.35 -2.11
CA LEU A 193 -0.45 1.87 -3.07
C LEU A 193 -1.04 1.50 -4.43
N HIS A 194 -2.30 1.08 -4.46
CA HIS A 194 -3.06 0.82 -5.70
C HIS A 194 -3.21 2.07 -6.56
N VAL A 195 -3.15 3.26 -5.95
CA VAL A 195 -3.07 4.54 -6.67
C VAL A 195 -1.62 4.98 -6.88
N ALA A 196 -0.77 4.87 -5.85
CA ALA A 196 0.60 5.38 -5.87
C ALA A 196 1.45 4.75 -6.99
N ILE A 197 1.39 3.42 -7.15
CA ILE A 197 2.21 2.70 -8.11
C ILE A 197 1.82 3.03 -9.56
N PRO A 198 0.55 2.88 -10.00
CA PRO A 198 0.15 3.25 -11.35
C PRO A 198 0.36 4.74 -11.65
N PHE A 199 0.05 5.62 -10.69
CA PHE A 199 0.31 7.05 -10.84
C PHE A 199 1.81 7.34 -11.00
N GLY A 200 2.67 6.69 -10.23
CA GLY A 200 4.12 6.78 -10.35
C GLY A 200 4.60 6.38 -11.75
N ILE A 201 4.04 5.30 -12.32
CA ILE A 201 4.34 4.88 -13.71
C ILE A 201 3.88 5.93 -14.72
N LEU A 202 2.68 6.48 -14.57
CA LEU A 202 2.16 7.54 -15.45
C LEU A 202 3.04 8.79 -15.42
N LEU A 203 3.46 9.21 -14.23
CA LEU A 203 4.35 10.35 -14.07
C LEU A 203 5.74 10.07 -14.64
N LEU A 204 6.31 8.87 -14.42
CA LEU A 204 7.58 8.47 -15.02
C LEU A 204 7.53 8.48 -16.55
N ASN A 205 6.44 7.97 -17.14
CA ASN A 205 6.19 8.02 -18.57
C ASN A 205 6.18 9.47 -19.07
N TRP A 206 5.43 10.34 -18.40
CA TRP A 206 5.34 11.76 -18.75
C TRP A 206 6.69 12.46 -18.64
N LEU A 207 7.41 12.29 -17.52
CA LEU A 207 8.73 12.88 -17.28
C LEU A 207 9.73 12.44 -18.36
N HIS A 208 9.76 11.14 -18.67
CA HIS A 208 10.67 10.59 -19.67
C HIS A 208 10.41 11.13 -21.08
N VAL A 209 9.14 11.21 -21.48
CA VAL A 209 8.77 11.72 -22.81
C VAL A 209 8.99 13.22 -22.91
N LYS A 210 8.66 13.97 -21.84
CA LYS A 210 8.88 15.40 -21.75
C LYS A 210 10.35 15.77 -21.88
N GLU A 211 11.23 15.00 -21.24
CA GLU A 211 12.68 15.18 -21.32
C GLU A 211 13.23 14.89 -22.73
N LYS A 212 12.66 13.92 -23.45
CA LYS A 212 12.98 13.66 -24.88
C LYS A 212 12.46 14.76 -25.82
N GLY A 213 11.72 15.76 -25.33
CA GLY A 213 11.13 16.82 -26.16
C GLY A 213 9.99 16.36 -27.08
N VAL A 214 9.45 15.16 -26.84
CA VAL A 214 8.37 14.56 -27.65
C VAL A 214 7.03 14.84 -26.98
N ARG A 215 5.95 14.98 -27.77
CA ARG A 215 4.59 15.07 -27.20
C ARG A 215 4.15 13.68 -26.74
N LEU A 216 3.50 13.59 -25.59
CA LEU A 216 3.08 12.30 -25.03
C LEU A 216 2.19 11.47 -25.98
N ARG A 217 1.35 12.12 -26.79
CA ARG A 217 0.50 11.47 -27.80
C ARG A 217 1.29 10.89 -28.97
N ASP A 218 2.46 11.44 -29.26
CA ASP A 218 3.33 11.00 -30.36
C ASP A 218 4.30 9.89 -29.89
N TRP A 219 4.29 9.56 -28.60
CA TRP A 219 5.13 8.49 -28.06
C TRP A 219 4.65 7.12 -28.52
N GLU A 220 5.60 6.25 -28.85
CA GLU A 220 5.33 4.91 -29.40
C GLU A 220 4.53 4.01 -28.45
N HIS A 221 4.56 4.33 -27.15
CA HIS A 221 3.85 3.63 -26.07
C HIS A 221 2.59 4.36 -25.59
N TRP A 222 2.09 5.36 -26.33
CA TRP A 222 0.89 6.13 -25.97
C TRP A 222 -0.32 5.26 -25.62
N ARG A 223 -0.59 4.21 -26.42
CA ARG A 223 -1.73 3.29 -26.17
C ARG A 223 -1.60 2.57 -24.83
N TYR A 224 -0.38 2.20 -24.47
CA TYR A 224 -0.09 1.55 -23.19
C TYR A 224 -0.20 2.55 -22.03
N HIS A 225 0.29 3.79 -22.22
CA HIS A 225 0.09 4.87 -21.25
C HIS A 225 -1.40 5.13 -20.96
N VAL A 226 -2.25 5.22 -22.00
CA VAL A 226 -3.70 5.39 -21.86
C VAL A 226 -4.33 4.19 -21.14
N PHE A 227 -3.88 2.97 -21.42
CA PHE A 227 -4.35 1.77 -20.71
C PHE A 227 -4.05 1.88 -19.20
N ILE A 228 -2.84 2.29 -18.82
CA ILE A 228 -2.50 2.49 -17.39
C ILE A 228 -3.37 3.60 -16.80
N ALA A 229 -3.58 4.71 -17.51
CA ALA A 229 -4.40 5.82 -17.03
C ALA A 229 -5.86 5.41 -16.79
N ALA A 230 -6.47 4.69 -17.72
CA ALA A 230 -7.82 4.18 -17.58
C ALA A 230 -7.94 3.23 -16.38
N ASN A 231 -6.98 2.32 -16.19
CA ASN A 231 -6.97 1.44 -15.03
C ASN A 231 -6.72 2.17 -13.72
N THR A 232 -5.92 3.25 -13.72
CA THR A 232 -5.68 4.07 -12.53
C THR A 232 -6.96 4.78 -12.07
N ILE A 233 -7.74 5.32 -13.02
CA ILE A 233 -9.06 5.92 -12.73
C ILE A 233 -10.02 4.84 -12.21
N LEU A 234 -10.00 3.65 -12.82
CA LEU A 234 -10.83 2.55 -12.37
C LEU A 234 -10.45 2.11 -10.95
N PHE A 235 -9.15 2.01 -10.62
CA PHE A 235 -8.70 1.73 -9.25
C PHE A 235 -9.23 2.75 -8.24
N MET A 236 -9.16 4.05 -8.56
CA MET A 236 -9.69 5.10 -7.67
C MET A 236 -11.16 4.89 -7.34
N PHE A 237 -11.95 4.37 -8.30
CA PHE A 237 -13.34 4.00 -8.05
C PHE A 237 -13.46 2.67 -7.30
N SER A 238 -12.74 1.63 -7.73
CA SER A 238 -12.79 0.28 -7.15
C SER A 238 -12.50 0.31 -5.65
N ILE A 239 -11.47 1.05 -5.22
CA ILE A 239 -11.07 1.05 -3.81
C ILE A 239 -12.12 1.67 -2.88
N LEU A 240 -12.87 2.65 -3.37
CA LEU A 240 -13.96 3.28 -2.61
C LEU A 240 -15.18 2.37 -2.60
N TYR A 241 -15.53 1.83 -3.77
CA TYR A 241 -16.66 0.94 -3.95
C TYR A 241 -16.53 -0.34 -3.12
N LEU A 242 -15.34 -0.95 -3.07
CA LEU A 242 -15.09 -2.22 -2.40
C LEU A 242 -14.97 -2.13 -0.87
N GLY A 243 -15.06 -0.93 -0.29
CA GLY A 243 -14.99 -0.74 1.16
C GLY A 243 -13.59 -0.80 1.77
N ILE A 244 -12.55 -0.53 0.98
CA ILE A 244 -11.16 -0.76 1.40
C ILE A 244 -10.31 0.50 1.57
N HIS A 245 -10.82 1.67 1.17
CA HIS A 245 -10.07 2.92 1.23
C HIS A 245 -10.99 4.13 1.43
N TRP A 246 -10.41 5.17 2.01
CA TRP A 246 -10.98 6.51 2.13
C TRP A 246 -10.62 7.37 0.89
N ILE A 247 -11.33 8.48 0.69
CA ILE A 247 -11.09 9.39 -0.43
C ILE A 247 -9.70 10.04 -0.32
N ILE A 248 -9.26 10.37 0.91
CA ILE A 248 -7.95 10.99 1.21
C ILE A 248 -6.78 10.08 0.81
N ASP A 249 -6.99 8.78 0.73
CA ASP A 249 -5.99 7.78 0.36
C ASP A 249 -5.53 7.99 -1.10
N ILE A 250 -6.40 8.53 -1.94
CA ILE A 250 -6.14 8.80 -3.37
C ILE A 250 -5.09 9.92 -3.53
N PRO A 251 -5.33 11.18 -3.08
CA PRO A 251 -4.34 12.25 -3.22
C PRO A 251 -3.06 11.96 -2.45
N LEU A 252 -3.12 11.31 -1.27
CA LEU A 252 -1.91 10.92 -0.54
C LEU A 252 -1.13 9.82 -1.28
N GLY A 253 -1.82 8.85 -1.88
CA GLY A 253 -1.21 7.84 -2.76
C GLY A 253 -0.54 8.49 -3.98
N MET A 254 -1.22 9.44 -4.63
CA MET A 254 -0.63 10.22 -5.73
C MET A 254 0.60 11.01 -5.28
N ALA A 255 0.60 11.59 -4.08
CA ALA A 255 1.75 12.32 -3.53
C ALA A 255 2.96 11.38 -3.32
N VAL A 256 2.76 10.22 -2.71
CA VAL A 256 3.81 9.20 -2.52
C VAL A 256 4.33 8.71 -3.88
N GLY A 257 3.45 8.40 -4.82
CA GLY A 257 3.83 8.02 -6.18
C GLY A 257 4.60 9.12 -6.91
N GLY A 258 4.22 10.38 -6.68
CA GLY A 258 4.88 11.57 -7.20
C GLY A 258 6.32 11.73 -6.71
N ILE A 259 6.53 11.61 -5.40
CA ILE A 259 7.85 11.67 -4.77
C ILE A 259 8.73 10.54 -5.30
N GLY A 260 8.21 9.31 -5.35
CA GLY A 260 8.90 8.15 -5.89
C GLY A 260 9.34 8.36 -7.34
N ALA A 261 8.41 8.74 -8.21
CA ALA A 261 8.68 8.99 -9.63
C ALA A 261 9.72 10.09 -9.85
N LEU A 262 9.64 11.20 -9.11
CA LEU A 262 10.63 12.29 -9.16
C LEU A 262 12.02 11.80 -8.75
N PHE A 263 12.12 11.11 -7.62
CA PHE A 263 13.38 10.58 -7.14
C PHE A 263 14.01 9.63 -8.15
N ILE A 264 13.23 8.68 -8.67
CA ILE A 264 13.65 7.70 -9.67
C ILE A 264 14.14 8.40 -10.94
N HIS A 265 13.33 9.31 -11.48
CA HIS A 265 13.65 10.04 -12.69
C HIS A 265 14.98 10.80 -12.56
N GLN A 266 15.26 11.38 -11.40
CA GLN A 266 16.46 12.17 -11.14
C GLN A 266 17.72 11.32 -10.82
N LYS A 267 17.55 10.09 -10.33
CA LYS A 267 18.65 9.22 -9.89
C LYS A 267 19.03 8.15 -10.90
N GLN A 268 18.06 7.60 -11.63
CA GLN A 268 18.30 6.53 -12.62
C GLN A 268 19.44 6.84 -13.61
N PRO A 269 19.56 8.06 -14.19
CA PRO A 269 20.64 8.36 -15.11
C PRO A 269 22.05 8.29 -14.48
N ARG A 270 22.17 8.56 -13.18
CA ARG A 270 23.43 8.42 -12.44
C ARG A 270 23.77 6.98 -12.12
N LEU A 271 22.77 6.16 -11.77
CA LEU A 271 22.98 4.74 -11.48
C LEU A 271 23.50 3.97 -12.70
N ARG A 272 23.13 4.42 -13.91
CA ARG A 272 23.63 3.88 -15.17
C ARG A 272 24.92 4.51 -15.67
N ASN A 273 25.57 5.36 -14.87
CA ASN A 273 26.81 6.06 -15.22
C ASN A 273 26.75 6.85 -16.53
N GLY A 274 25.55 7.27 -16.97
CA GLY A 274 25.37 8.03 -18.22
C GLY A 274 26.07 9.39 -18.22
N TYR A 275 26.46 9.87 -17.03
CA TYR A 275 27.13 11.15 -16.82
C TYR A 275 28.46 11.01 -16.04
N GLY A 276 29.09 9.83 -16.10
CA GLY A 276 30.30 9.47 -15.33
C GLY A 276 29.97 8.62 -14.09
N THR A 277 30.95 8.42 -13.20
CA THR A 277 30.74 7.65 -11.96
C THR A 277 29.58 8.21 -11.14
N THR A 278 28.86 7.36 -10.39
CA THR A 278 27.67 7.75 -9.62
C THR A 278 27.87 8.99 -8.73
N PHE A 279 29.09 9.18 -8.20
CA PHE A 279 29.45 10.32 -7.34
C PHE A 279 30.23 11.44 -8.06
N ARG A 280 30.29 11.43 -9.39
CA ARG A 280 30.95 12.49 -10.15
C ARG A 280 30.32 13.85 -9.82
N GLY A 281 31.18 14.85 -9.61
CA GLY A 281 30.75 16.21 -9.26
C GLY A 281 30.20 16.36 -7.84
N PHE A 282 30.47 15.40 -6.94
CA PHE A 282 30.31 15.59 -5.50
C PHE A 282 31.60 16.18 -4.91
N THR A 283 31.55 17.45 -4.53
CA THR A 283 32.60 18.12 -3.75
C THR A 283 32.37 17.93 -2.25
N LYS A 284 33.38 18.20 -1.40
CA LYS A 284 33.20 18.19 0.06
C LYS A 284 32.06 19.13 0.52
N LYS A 285 31.96 20.32 -0.09
CA LYS A 285 30.87 21.28 0.16
C LYS A 285 29.52 20.66 -0.17
N LYS A 286 29.38 20.08 -1.36
CA LYS A 286 28.13 19.45 -1.80
C LYS A 286 27.70 18.28 -0.92
N TRP A 287 28.65 17.45 -0.46
CA TRP A 287 28.36 16.41 0.53
C TRP A 287 27.81 17.00 1.82
N LYS A 288 28.44 18.05 2.36
CA LYS A 288 27.94 18.75 3.55
C LYS A 288 26.54 19.30 3.34
N ASP A 289 26.29 19.99 2.22
CA ASP A 289 24.97 20.58 1.94
C ASP A 289 23.89 19.50 1.82
N HIS A 290 24.19 18.36 1.18
CA HIS A 290 23.28 17.22 1.10
C HIS A 290 22.98 16.64 2.49
N ILE A 291 24.01 16.37 3.29
CA ILE A 291 23.84 15.83 4.66
C ILE A 291 23.04 16.79 5.52
N LEU A 292 23.34 18.10 5.47
CA LEU A 292 22.69 19.11 6.29
C LEU A 292 21.22 19.31 5.89
N VAL A 293 20.92 19.52 4.60
CA VAL A 293 19.55 19.83 4.17
C VAL A 293 18.67 18.58 4.20
N GLU A 294 19.15 17.45 3.66
CA GLU A 294 18.36 16.21 3.66
C GLU A 294 18.23 15.65 5.09
N GLY A 295 19.27 15.78 5.91
CA GLY A 295 19.22 15.44 7.32
C GLY A 295 18.27 16.33 8.11
N LEU A 296 18.25 17.65 7.88
CA LEU A 296 17.29 18.56 8.52
C LEU A 296 15.85 18.22 8.14
N VAL A 297 15.57 17.99 6.85
CA VAL A 297 14.23 17.59 6.41
C VAL A 297 13.84 16.25 7.03
N GLY A 298 14.76 15.27 7.02
CA GLY A 298 14.53 13.97 7.66
C GLY A 298 14.24 14.08 9.16
N LEU A 299 14.97 14.93 9.88
CA LEU A 299 14.74 15.18 11.31
C LEU A 299 13.40 15.88 11.56
N LEU A 300 13.00 16.83 10.72
CA LEU A 300 11.69 17.48 10.83
C LEU A 300 10.55 16.50 10.60
N LEU A 301 10.68 15.61 9.61
CA LEU A 301 9.69 14.57 9.36
C LEU A 301 9.65 13.54 10.50
N LEU A 302 10.81 13.13 11.03
CA LEU A 302 10.87 12.24 12.20
C LEU A 302 10.26 12.92 13.44
N ALA A 303 10.53 14.20 13.67
CA ALA A 303 9.94 14.96 14.75
C ALA A 303 8.41 15.09 14.60
N ALA A 304 7.92 15.22 13.36
CA ALA A 304 6.48 15.22 13.08
C ALA A 304 5.85 13.85 13.39
N ILE A 305 6.51 12.74 13.03
CA ILE A 305 6.06 11.39 13.38
C ILE A 305 6.02 11.22 14.90
N VAL A 306 7.11 11.53 15.61
CA VAL A 306 7.18 11.42 17.07
C VAL A 306 6.14 12.31 17.75
N GLY A 307 5.94 13.52 17.25
CA GLY A 307 4.90 14.42 17.75
C GLY A 307 3.49 13.89 17.52
N ALA A 308 3.22 13.31 16.35
CA ALA A 308 1.94 12.67 16.04
C ALA A 308 1.66 11.47 16.96
N LEU A 309 2.66 10.61 17.16
CA LEU A 309 2.56 9.47 18.09
C LEU A 309 2.32 9.91 19.53
N SER A 310 2.98 10.98 19.99
CA SER A 310 2.74 11.51 21.34
C SER A 310 1.31 12.02 21.51
N LEU A 311 0.73 12.67 20.49
CA LEU A 311 -0.67 13.10 20.55
C LEU A 311 -1.66 11.93 20.52
N GLN A 312 -1.23 10.81 19.96
CA GLN A 312 -2.06 9.63 19.78
C GLN A 312 -2.04 8.73 21.01
N ASP A 313 -0.87 8.57 21.64
CA ASP A 313 -0.69 7.89 22.93
C ASP A 313 -1.66 8.45 23.99
N ASP A 314 -1.82 9.79 24.03
CA ASP A 314 -2.78 10.48 24.92
C ASP A 314 -4.25 10.16 24.60
N ARG A 315 -4.57 9.63 23.41
CA ARG A 315 -5.94 9.38 22.91
C ARG A 315 -6.28 7.90 22.77
N MET A 316 -5.35 6.99 23.04
CA MET A 316 -5.54 5.55 22.78
C MET A 316 -6.73 4.96 23.54
N ASP A 317 -6.99 5.46 24.75
CA ASP A 317 -8.12 5.02 25.59
C ASP A 317 -9.41 5.83 25.35
N GLU A 318 -9.42 6.75 24.38
CA GLU A 318 -10.56 7.62 24.07
C GLU A 318 -11.20 7.32 22.71
N VAL A 319 -10.55 6.52 21.86
CA VAL A 319 -11.01 6.24 20.50
C VAL A 319 -11.33 4.74 20.34
N PRO A 320 -12.52 4.37 19.86
CA PRO A 320 -12.86 2.97 19.65
C PRO A 320 -12.08 2.39 18.47
N SER A 321 -11.83 1.09 18.49
CA SER A 321 -11.17 0.39 17.37
C SER A 321 -12.16 0.05 16.25
N PHE A 322 -13.38 -0.33 16.60
CA PHE A 322 -14.45 -0.70 15.67
C PHE A 322 -15.77 -0.04 16.04
N ARG A 323 -16.63 0.16 15.04
CA ARG A 323 -17.99 0.68 15.19
C ARG A 323 -18.93 -0.22 14.39
N LEU A 324 -19.84 -0.89 15.08
CA LEU A 324 -20.77 -1.84 14.49
C LEU A 324 -22.19 -1.27 14.55
N GLY A 325 -22.90 -1.29 13.42
CA GLY A 325 -24.34 -1.07 13.39
C GLY A 325 -25.12 -2.30 13.87
N PRO A 326 -26.45 -2.19 14.03
CA PRO A 326 -27.26 -3.33 14.43
C PRO A 326 -27.22 -4.50 13.43
N GLY A 327 -26.87 -5.69 13.90
CA GLY A 327 -26.70 -6.89 13.07
C GLY A 327 -25.34 -6.99 12.38
N ASP A 328 -24.53 -5.92 12.39
CA ASP A 328 -23.23 -5.92 11.74
C ASP A 328 -22.28 -6.92 12.42
N SER A 329 -21.39 -7.46 11.61
CA SER A 329 -20.31 -8.33 12.03
C SER A 329 -19.02 -7.92 11.34
N THR A 330 -17.92 -7.85 12.10
CA THR A 330 -16.58 -7.56 11.57
C THR A 330 -15.54 -8.39 12.29
N TYR A 331 -14.27 -8.28 11.93
CA TYR A 331 -13.21 -8.98 12.63
C TYR A 331 -11.90 -8.20 12.71
N ASP A 332 -11.15 -8.49 13.76
CA ASP A 332 -9.74 -8.15 13.88
C ASP A 332 -8.87 -9.39 13.59
N ILE A 333 -7.62 -9.16 13.15
CA ILE A 333 -6.70 -10.19 12.71
C ILE A 333 -5.56 -10.36 13.73
N VAL A 334 -5.49 -11.54 14.34
CA VAL A 334 -4.31 -11.95 15.11
C VAL A 334 -3.32 -12.67 14.19
N GLN A 335 -2.12 -12.11 14.08
CA GLN A 335 -1.02 -12.61 13.25
C GLN A 335 -0.49 -13.96 13.72
N GLN A 336 0.19 -14.66 12.80
CA GLN A 336 0.88 -15.91 13.10
C GLN A 336 1.97 -15.74 14.17
N ILE A 337 1.82 -16.48 15.25
CA ILE A 337 2.83 -16.58 16.31
C ILE A 337 3.75 -17.79 16.14
N SER A 338 4.92 -17.73 16.79
CA SER A 338 5.85 -18.86 16.86
C SER A 338 5.43 -19.86 17.93
N PHE A 339 6.06 -21.04 17.91
CA PHE A 339 5.84 -22.03 18.96
C PHE A 339 6.22 -21.44 20.33
N HIS A 340 5.35 -21.66 21.33
CA HIS A 340 5.49 -21.16 22.71
C HIS A 340 5.34 -19.64 22.88
N GLU A 341 4.85 -18.95 21.84
CA GLU A 341 4.36 -17.58 21.97
C GLU A 341 2.83 -17.61 22.13
N SER A 342 2.28 -16.53 22.66
CA SER A 342 0.83 -16.30 22.79
C SER A 342 0.55 -14.82 22.66
N VAL A 343 -0.61 -14.47 22.14
CA VAL A 343 -1.13 -13.09 22.09
C VAL A 343 -2.26 -12.97 23.11
N GLU A 344 -2.19 -11.95 23.95
CA GLU A 344 -3.32 -11.57 24.81
C GLU A 344 -4.17 -10.55 24.04
N VAL A 345 -5.42 -10.92 23.77
CA VAL A 345 -6.42 -10.06 23.11
C VAL A 345 -7.32 -9.51 24.20
N SER A 346 -7.28 -8.20 24.41
CA SER A 346 -8.19 -7.49 25.32
C SER A 346 -9.31 -6.84 24.52
N ILE A 347 -10.57 -7.12 24.87
CA ILE A 347 -11.74 -6.61 24.14
C ILE A 347 -12.66 -5.95 25.16
N THR A 348 -13.01 -4.69 24.92
CA THR A 348 -13.90 -3.92 25.78
C THR A 348 -15.12 -3.46 25.00
N ASN A 349 -16.29 -3.72 25.56
CA ASN A 349 -17.54 -3.17 25.05
C ASN A 349 -17.70 -1.73 25.56
N TRP A 350 -17.61 -0.74 24.67
CA TRP A 350 -17.81 0.68 25.00
C TRP A 350 -19.25 1.16 24.81
N GLY A 351 -20.16 0.27 24.40
CA GLY A 351 -21.58 0.58 24.34
C GLY A 351 -22.21 0.72 25.73
N ASP A 352 -23.33 1.45 25.79
CA ASP A 352 -24.05 1.73 27.03
C ASP A 352 -25.20 0.74 27.30
N GLU A 353 -25.74 0.10 26.25
CA GLU A 353 -26.98 -0.69 26.34
C GLU A 353 -26.85 -2.11 25.82
N GLN A 354 -26.15 -2.30 24.69
CA GLN A 354 -26.10 -3.57 23.97
C GLN A 354 -24.93 -4.43 24.42
N THR A 355 -25.15 -5.75 24.46
CA THR A 355 -24.07 -6.71 24.64
C THR A 355 -23.30 -6.88 23.34
N LEU A 356 -21.99 -7.09 23.42
CA LEU A 356 -21.13 -7.47 22.30
C LEU A 356 -20.98 -8.99 22.28
N GLU A 357 -21.15 -9.63 21.14
CA GLU A 357 -20.81 -11.05 20.95
C GLU A 357 -19.47 -11.20 20.25
N VAL A 358 -18.63 -12.11 20.75
CA VAL A 358 -17.27 -12.32 20.24
C VAL A 358 -17.00 -13.81 20.09
N LEU A 359 -16.33 -14.19 19.01
CA LEU A 359 -15.75 -15.53 18.88
C LEU A 359 -14.33 -15.48 18.34
N LEU A 360 -13.55 -16.52 18.64
CA LEU A 360 -12.25 -16.76 18.04
C LEU A 360 -12.34 -17.90 17.04
N ILE A 361 -11.79 -17.71 15.85
CA ILE A 361 -11.76 -18.76 14.83
C ILE A 361 -10.48 -18.70 13.99
N VAL A 362 -9.94 -19.87 13.65
CA VAL A 362 -8.86 -19.96 12.67
C VAL A 362 -9.42 -19.61 11.29
N VAL A 363 -8.74 -18.75 10.53
CA VAL A 363 -9.24 -18.17 9.27
C VAL A 363 -9.80 -19.21 8.31
N GLN A 364 -9.13 -20.36 8.15
CA GLN A 364 -9.58 -21.42 7.24
C GLN A 364 -10.96 -21.99 7.60
N ASN A 365 -11.36 -21.92 8.86
CA ASN A 365 -12.67 -22.39 9.31
C ASN A 365 -13.77 -21.34 9.14
N SER A 366 -13.41 -20.08 8.83
CA SER A 366 -14.36 -18.99 8.60
C SER A 366 -14.78 -18.84 7.14
N GLU A 367 -14.04 -19.42 6.18
CA GLU A 367 -14.20 -19.15 4.74
C GLU A 367 -15.64 -19.34 4.25
N ASN A 368 -16.37 -20.37 4.71
CA ASN A 368 -17.73 -20.62 4.23
C ASN A 368 -18.76 -19.57 4.70
N ALA A 369 -18.45 -18.84 5.78
CA ALA A 369 -19.32 -17.84 6.37
C ALA A 369 -19.01 -16.43 5.85
N MET A 370 -18.03 -16.28 4.96
CA MET A 370 -17.68 -15.01 4.33
C MET A 370 -18.36 -14.97 2.95
N VAL A 371 -19.51 -14.31 2.88
CA VAL A 371 -20.40 -14.39 1.71
C VAL A 371 -20.82 -12.99 1.27
N ASP A 372 -20.56 -12.68 0.00
CA ASP A 372 -21.04 -11.48 -0.69
C ASP A 372 -20.73 -10.13 0.00
N GLY A 373 -19.65 -10.04 0.79
CA GLY A 373 -19.28 -8.80 1.48
C GLY A 373 -19.69 -8.77 2.97
N GLU A 374 -20.42 -9.78 3.42
CA GLU A 374 -20.92 -9.92 4.79
C GLU A 374 -20.39 -11.18 5.48
N ILE A 375 -20.55 -11.21 6.80
CA ILE A 375 -20.24 -12.36 7.64
C ILE A 375 -21.54 -13.03 8.08
N ASP A 376 -21.77 -14.28 7.67
CA ASP A 376 -22.88 -15.11 8.16
C ASP A 376 -22.61 -15.53 9.60
N TRP A 377 -23.09 -14.70 10.54
CA TRP A 377 -22.91 -14.89 11.97
C TRP A 377 -23.56 -16.18 12.49
N GLU A 378 -24.75 -16.54 12.00
CA GLU A 378 -25.44 -17.77 12.43
C GLU A 378 -24.61 -19.02 12.07
N GLN A 379 -24.00 -19.02 10.88
CA GLN A 379 -23.11 -20.09 10.48
C GLN A 379 -21.83 -20.10 11.32
N LEU A 380 -21.19 -18.95 11.52
CA LEU A 380 -19.93 -18.83 12.26
C LEU A 380 -20.05 -19.21 13.74
N SER A 381 -21.10 -18.72 14.40
CA SER A 381 -21.41 -19.02 15.81
C SER A 381 -21.74 -20.50 16.05
N SER A 382 -22.07 -21.26 14.99
CA SER A 382 -22.22 -22.72 15.09
C SER A 382 -20.90 -23.49 15.15
N PHE A 383 -19.79 -22.86 14.73
CA PHE A 383 -18.47 -23.51 14.63
C PHE A 383 -17.54 -23.22 15.82
N SER A 384 -17.80 -22.16 16.58
CA SER A 384 -16.95 -21.73 17.71
C SER A 384 -17.79 -21.25 18.88
N GLU A 385 -17.19 -21.24 20.07
CA GLU A 385 -17.85 -20.75 21.28
C GLU A 385 -17.98 -19.23 21.22
N VAL A 386 -19.20 -18.73 21.45
CA VAL A 386 -19.51 -17.30 21.51
C VAL A 386 -19.38 -16.83 22.96
N THR A 387 -18.60 -15.77 23.16
CA THR A 387 -18.47 -15.05 24.42
C THR A 387 -19.23 -13.74 24.35
N THR A 388 -20.10 -13.48 25.32
CA THR A 388 -20.85 -12.23 25.40
C THR A 388 -20.20 -11.28 26.39
N ILE A 389 -20.04 -10.01 26.00
CA ILE A 389 -19.46 -8.94 26.81
C ILE A 389 -20.56 -7.90 27.08
N VAL A 390 -20.88 -7.68 28.35
CA VAL A 390 -21.88 -6.67 28.75
C VAL A 390 -21.31 -5.25 28.60
N PRO A 391 -22.16 -4.21 28.47
CA PRO A 391 -21.76 -2.81 28.46
C PRO A 391 -20.70 -2.46 29.52
N GLY A 392 -19.59 -1.85 29.10
CA GLY A 392 -18.51 -1.39 29.98
C GLY A 392 -17.55 -2.48 30.48
N ASP A 393 -17.80 -3.75 30.22
CA ASP A 393 -16.92 -4.84 30.64
C ASP A 393 -15.79 -5.12 29.62
N THR A 394 -14.67 -5.63 30.13
CA THR A 394 -13.52 -6.09 29.35
C THR A 394 -13.31 -7.58 29.55
N ILE A 395 -13.12 -8.32 28.46
CA ILE A 395 -12.61 -9.70 28.51
C ILE A 395 -11.18 -9.78 27.99
N LYS A 396 -10.47 -10.79 28.44
CA LYS A 396 -9.14 -11.15 27.94
C LYS A 396 -9.17 -12.56 27.39
N LEU A 397 -8.81 -12.69 26.12
CA LEU A 397 -8.70 -13.96 25.43
C LEU A 397 -7.23 -14.23 25.11
N THR A 398 -6.84 -15.50 25.11
CA THR A 398 -5.46 -15.91 24.78
C THR A 398 -5.46 -16.69 23.48
N VAL A 399 -4.66 -16.24 22.52
CA VAL A 399 -4.39 -16.95 21.26
C VAL A 399 -3.00 -17.57 21.35
N ASP A 400 -2.92 -18.89 21.42
CA ASP A 400 -1.67 -19.65 21.61
C ASP A 400 -1.39 -20.66 20.47
N GLN A 401 -2.27 -20.74 19.46
CA GLN A 401 -2.10 -21.64 18.34
C GLN A 401 -0.98 -21.15 17.40
N PRO A 402 0.12 -21.92 17.24
CA PRO A 402 1.25 -21.46 16.45
C PRO A 402 0.99 -21.59 14.95
N LYS A 403 1.58 -20.67 14.16
CA LYS A 403 1.61 -20.72 12.68
C LYS A 403 0.25 -20.69 11.98
N VAL A 404 -0.79 -20.22 12.65
CA VAL A 404 -2.11 -19.98 12.07
C VAL A 404 -2.50 -18.51 12.24
N TRP A 405 -3.35 -18.03 11.33
CA TRP A 405 -4.01 -16.73 11.47
C TRP A 405 -5.34 -16.95 12.19
N THR A 406 -5.65 -16.10 13.15
CA THR A 406 -6.87 -16.19 13.96
C THR A 406 -7.67 -14.90 13.81
N LEU A 407 -8.97 -15.04 13.59
CA LEU A 407 -9.91 -13.92 13.57
C LEU A 407 -10.55 -13.77 14.95
N VAL A 408 -10.63 -12.53 15.40
CA VAL A 408 -11.47 -12.11 16.52
C VAL A 408 -12.71 -11.50 15.90
N VAL A 409 -13.77 -12.30 15.76
CA VAL A 409 -15.01 -11.84 15.11
C VAL A 409 -15.87 -11.16 16.15
N LEU A 410 -16.33 -9.95 15.84
CA LEU A 410 -17.15 -9.07 16.66
C LEU A 410 -18.54 -8.99 16.03
N HIS A 411 -19.59 -9.13 16.82
CA HIS A 411 -20.97 -9.07 16.35
C HIS A 411 -21.86 -8.21 17.25
N HIS A 412 -22.70 -7.40 16.62
CA HIS A 412 -23.74 -6.62 17.27
C HIS A 412 -25.10 -7.35 17.23
N PRO A 413 -25.56 -7.99 18.32
CA PRO A 413 -26.80 -8.78 18.33
C PRO A 413 -28.09 -7.95 18.39
N GLY A 414 -28.02 -6.65 18.68
CA GLY A 414 -29.19 -5.78 18.75
C GLY A 414 -29.86 -5.52 17.40
N GLY A 415 -31.15 -5.17 17.43
CA GLY A 415 -31.97 -4.89 16.24
C GLY A 415 -31.89 -3.43 15.78
N GLU A 416 -32.61 -3.05 14.71
CA GLU A 416 -32.47 -1.76 14.02
C GLU A 416 -32.46 -0.50 14.92
N ASP A 417 -33.11 -0.53 16.09
CA ASP A 417 -33.19 0.59 17.04
C ASP A 417 -32.05 0.62 18.08
N SER A 418 -31.12 -0.35 18.04
CA SER A 418 -30.12 -0.57 19.08
C SER A 418 -28.89 0.36 19.03
N GLY A 419 -28.83 1.25 18.04
CA GLY A 419 -27.74 2.22 17.89
C GLY A 419 -26.43 1.61 17.38
N ILE A 420 -25.34 2.38 17.47
CA ILE A 420 -23.99 1.94 17.09
C ILE A 420 -23.28 1.42 18.33
N LEU A 421 -22.68 0.25 18.22
CA LEU A 421 -21.83 -0.36 19.26
C LEU A 421 -20.37 -0.07 18.97
N GLU A 422 -19.72 0.64 19.90
CA GLU A 422 -18.30 0.94 19.83
C GLU A 422 -17.51 -0.11 20.63
N VAL A 423 -16.40 -0.57 20.04
CA VAL A 423 -15.59 -1.66 20.60
C VAL A 423 -14.13 -1.25 20.58
N ALA A 424 -13.44 -1.43 21.71
CA ALA A 424 -12.00 -1.30 21.79
C ALA A 424 -11.35 -2.69 21.83
N ILE A 425 -10.39 -2.92 20.94
CA ILE A 425 -9.57 -4.14 20.93
C ILE A 425 -8.10 -3.79 21.07
N THR A 426 -7.34 -4.64 21.75
CA THR A 426 -5.89 -4.50 21.84
C THR A 426 -5.24 -5.87 21.83
N ASN A 427 -4.30 -6.06 20.89
CA ASN A 427 -3.52 -7.28 20.73
C ASN A 427 -2.12 -7.09 21.32
N GLN A 428 -1.85 -7.71 22.46
CA GLN A 428 -0.54 -7.69 23.08
C GLN A 428 0.29 -8.88 22.60
N TYR A 429 1.20 -8.60 21.66
CA TYR A 429 2.20 -9.55 21.18
C TYR A 429 3.40 -9.64 22.14
N PRO A 430 4.18 -10.74 22.12
CA PRO A 430 5.43 -10.83 22.87
C PRO A 430 6.40 -9.68 22.50
N ASP A 431 7.10 -9.11 23.49
CA ASP A 431 7.97 -7.90 23.44
C ASP A 431 9.22 -8.00 22.51
N ASN A 432 9.04 -8.47 21.28
CA ASN A 432 10.12 -8.68 20.31
C ASN A 432 10.26 -7.52 19.31
N ALA A 433 9.27 -6.64 19.22
CA ALA A 433 9.27 -5.49 18.33
C ALA A 433 9.54 -4.19 19.10
N SER A 434 10.30 -3.27 18.50
CA SER A 434 10.57 -1.98 19.13
C SER A 434 10.25 -0.82 18.18
N LEU A 435 9.70 0.27 18.73
CA LEU A 435 9.54 1.54 18.02
C LEU A 435 10.85 2.02 17.39
N THR A 436 12.00 1.75 18.03
CA THR A 436 13.32 2.07 17.48
C THR A 436 13.56 1.39 16.13
N SER A 437 13.19 0.12 16.00
CA SER A 437 13.29 -0.61 14.73
C SER A 437 12.39 0.02 13.66
N ALA A 438 11.18 0.44 14.02
CA ALA A 438 10.26 1.12 13.11
C ALA A 438 10.82 2.47 12.62
N TYR A 439 11.41 3.27 13.52
CA TYR A 439 12.07 4.52 13.15
C TYR A 439 13.26 4.28 12.20
N LEU A 440 14.10 3.28 12.48
CA LEU A 440 15.24 2.93 11.62
C LEU A 440 14.79 2.48 10.23
N LEU A 441 13.72 1.68 10.16
CA LEU A 441 13.16 1.20 8.89
C LEU A 441 12.57 2.34 8.05
N SER A 442 12.16 3.44 8.69
CA SER A 442 11.58 4.63 8.04
C SER A 442 12.62 5.60 7.48
N ILE A 443 13.88 5.56 7.94
CA ILE A 443 14.96 6.47 7.49
C ILE A 443 15.07 6.60 5.96
N PRO A 444 15.02 5.52 5.15
CA PRO A 444 15.08 5.62 3.70
C PRO A 444 13.95 6.47 3.11
N SER A 445 12.72 6.33 3.61
CA SER A 445 11.57 7.15 3.18
C SER A 445 11.83 8.63 3.43
N LEU A 446 12.23 8.97 4.66
CA LEU A 446 12.49 10.34 5.08
C LEU A 446 13.61 10.97 4.25
N TRP A 447 14.66 10.19 3.99
CA TRP A 447 15.78 10.61 3.15
C TRP A 447 15.38 10.82 1.69
N ILE A 448 14.60 9.91 1.09
CA ILE A 448 14.10 10.05 -0.28
C ILE A 448 13.28 11.35 -0.41
N THR A 449 12.37 11.59 0.53
CA THR A 449 11.54 12.79 0.58
C THR A 449 12.39 14.05 0.68
N GLY A 450 13.35 14.08 1.62
CA GLY A 450 14.30 15.20 1.75
C GLY A 450 15.14 15.43 0.49
N ASN A 451 15.55 14.35 -0.18
CA ASN A 451 16.32 14.43 -1.42
C ASN A 451 15.52 15.07 -2.56
N VAL A 452 14.24 14.70 -2.72
CA VAL A 452 13.34 15.26 -3.75
C VAL A 452 13.10 16.74 -3.47
N VAL A 453 12.72 17.10 -2.24
CA VAL A 453 12.51 18.50 -1.84
C VAL A 453 13.75 19.35 -2.11
N TYR A 454 14.92 18.89 -1.65
CA TYR A 454 16.16 19.62 -1.85
C TYR A 454 16.55 19.72 -3.34
N ARG A 455 16.29 18.68 -4.12
CA ARG A 455 16.53 18.69 -5.56
C ARG A 455 15.64 19.70 -6.28
N LEU A 456 14.35 19.76 -5.97
CA LEU A 456 13.42 20.75 -6.55
C LEU A 456 13.87 22.19 -6.24
N VAL A 457 14.28 22.47 -5.00
CA VAL A 457 14.83 23.78 -4.61
C VAL A 457 16.05 24.15 -5.44
N ARG A 458 16.99 23.21 -5.63
CA ARG A 458 18.21 23.47 -6.42
C ARG A 458 17.93 23.68 -7.90
N VAL A 459 17.02 22.89 -8.49
CA VAL A 459 16.63 23.01 -9.90
C VAL A 459 15.96 24.37 -10.16
N LYS A 460 15.08 24.80 -9.25
CA LYS A 460 14.46 26.13 -9.31
C LYS A 460 15.50 27.25 -9.24
N LYS A 461 16.49 27.14 -8.34
CA LYS A 461 17.59 28.12 -8.22
C LYS A 461 18.49 28.19 -9.45
N SER A 462 18.67 27.08 -10.16
CA SER A 462 19.49 27.03 -11.38
C SER A 462 18.74 27.42 -12.66
N GLY A 463 17.48 27.87 -12.56
CA GLY A 463 16.67 28.24 -13.73
C GLY A 463 16.30 27.06 -14.64
N MET A 464 16.45 25.83 -14.14
CA MET A 464 16.14 24.63 -14.90
C MET A 464 14.69 24.20 -14.69
N GLU A 465 14.16 23.47 -15.67
CA GLU A 465 12.85 22.83 -15.55
C GLU A 465 12.84 21.78 -14.42
N TRP A 466 11.80 21.81 -13.59
CA TRP A 466 11.66 20.95 -12.40
C TRP A 466 11.73 19.44 -12.71
N TYR A 467 11.35 19.07 -13.93
CA TYR A 467 11.36 17.68 -14.41
C TYR A 467 12.72 17.21 -14.95
N SER A 468 13.76 18.05 -14.96
CA SER A 468 15.06 17.66 -15.52
C SER A 468 15.73 16.51 -14.74
N SER A 469 16.08 15.43 -15.45
CA SER A 469 16.88 14.33 -14.89
C SER A 469 18.37 14.65 -14.79
N LEU A 470 18.83 15.69 -15.49
CA LEU A 470 20.26 16.05 -15.61
C LEU A 470 20.97 16.18 -14.26
N PRO A 471 22.09 15.48 -14.05
CA PRO A 471 22.87 15.61 -12.84
C PRO A 471 23.35 17.05 -12.58
N SER A 472 23.41 17.45 -11.31
CA SER A 472 23.75 18.84 -10.96
C SER A 472 25.16 19.31 -11.31
N HIS A 473 26.05 18.40 -11.71
CA HIS A 473 27.37 18.78 -12.23
C HIS A 473 27.38 19.06 -13.73
N THR A 474 26.27 18.83 -14.43
CA THR A 474 26.11 19.14 -15.86
C THR A 474 25.27 20.40 -16.09
N TRP A 475 24.83 21.05 -15.01
CA TRP A 475 24.08 22.30 -15.10
C TRP A 475 25.04 23.39 -15.54
N SER A 476 24.62 24.23 -16.49
CA SER A 476 25.35 25.46 -16.79
C SER A 476 25.45 26.28 -15.52
N SER A 477 26.66 26.58 -15.08
CA SER A 477 26.89 27.52 -13.99
C SER A 477 26.29 28.86 -14.39
N ASN A 478 25.25 29.33 -13.70
CA ASN A 478 25.05 30.77 -13.65
C ASN A 478 26.30 31.33 -12.96
N GLU A 479 27.12 32.09 -13.69
CA GLU A 479 28.36 32.73 -13.22
C GLU A 479 28.12 33.80 -12.13
N GLU A 480 27.01 33.78 -11.39
CA GLU A 480 26.58 34.88 -10.52
C GLU A 480 26.37 34.52 -9.04
N SER A 481 26.96 33.42 -8.53
CA SER A 481 27.03 33.26 -7.06
C SER A 481 28.22 32.43 -6.59
N GLU A 482 29.42 33.02 -6.68
CA GLU A 482 30.48 32.76 -5.71
C GLU A 482 30.32 33.64 -4.46
#